data_AF-A0A2V8RLL6-F1
#
_entry.id   AF-A0A2V8RLL6-F1
#
_cell.length_a   1.000
_cell.length_b   1.000
_cell.length_c   1.000
_cell.angle_alpha   90.00
_cell.angle_beta   90.00
_cell.angle_gamma   90.00
#
_symmetry.space_group_name_H-M   'P 1'
#
loop_
_entity.id
_entity.type
_entity.pdbx_description
1 polymer ?
#
loop_
_entity_poly.entity_id
_entity_poly.type
_entity_poly.pdbx_seq_one_letter_code
_entity_poly.pdbx_strand_id
1 'polypeptide(L)'
;MYAWLTGSRRLPGKKALLILKQWRVIMPGKKHVRGVGDKEQRQYEHIKEAAQKSGRYGKRAEEVAARTVLKQHKEKGHKKDH
;
A
#
# COMPACT_ATOMS: atom_id res chain seq x y z
N MET A 1 13.75 -24.22 -38.35
CA MET A 1 14.94 -24.90 -37.79
C MET A 1 15.78 -23.85 -37.07
N TYR A 2 15.69 -23.75 -35.74
CA TYR A 2 16.81 -23.49 -34.82
C TYR A 2 16.35 -23.69 -33.36
N ALA A 3 16.88 -24.77 -32.79
CA ALA A 3 17.21 -25.04 -31.38
C ALA A 3 16.20 -24.74 -30.27
N TRP A 4 15.63 -25.82 -29.73
CA TRP A 4 15.32 -25.98 -28.31
C TRP A 4 16.48 -25.54 -27.41
N LEU A 5 16.19 -24.74 -26.38
CA LEU A 5 17.05 -24.62 -25.20
C LEU A 5 16.16 -24.52 -23.97
N THR A 6 15.88 -25.70 -23.43
CA THR A 6 15.46 -25.96 -22.06
C THR A 6 16.44 -25.28 -21.10
N GLY A 7 16.09 -24.11 -20.62
CA GLY A 7 16.82 -23.42 -19.59
C GLY A 7 15.83 -22.84 -18.61
N SER A 8 15.39 -23.66 -17.66
CA SER A 8 14.83 -23.16 -16.40
C SER A 8 15.89 -22.27 -15.77
N ARG A 9 15.85 -20.97 -16.11
CA ARG A 9 16.67 -19.95 -15.48
C ARG A 9 16.25 -19.97 -14.02
N ARG A 10 16.98 -20.72 -13.19
CA ARG A 10 17.03 -20.59 -11.74
C ARG A 10 17.17 -19.09 -11.50
N LEU A 11 16.06 -18.44 -11.15
CA LEU A 11 16.10 -17.04 -10.74
C LEU A 11 17.05 -17.02 -9.54
N PRO A 12 18.22 -16.37 -9.63
CA PRO A 12 19.17 -16.39 -8.53
C PRO A 12 18.44 -15.83 -7.32
N GLY A 13 18.41 -16.56 -6.20
CA GLY A 13 17.53 -16.29 -5.05
C GLY A 13 17.58 -14.85 -4.52
N LYS A 14 18.66 -14.11 -4.83
CA LYS A 14 18.81 -12.68 -4.57
C LYS A 14 17.85 -11.79 -5.37
N LYS A 15 17.51 -12.15 -6.62
CA LYS A 15 16.52 -11.44 -7.45
C LYS A 15 15.08 -11.68 -6.97
N ALA A 16 14.75 -12.89 -6.54
CA ALA A 16 13.44 -13.18 -5.94
C ALA A 16 13.23 -12.44 -4.61
N LEU A 17 14.27 -12.37 -3.77
CA LEU A 17 14.28 -11.56 -2.55
C LEU A 17 14.14 -10.06 -2.84
N LEU A 18 14.79 -9.54 -3.88
CA LEU A 18 14.63 -8.15 -4.32
C LEU A 18 13.20 -7.86 -4.78
N ILE A 19 12.60 -8.77 -5.55
CA ILE A 19 11.20 -8.66 -5.97
C ILE A 19 10.29 -8.68 -4.73
N LEU A 20 10.44 -9.64 -3.82
CA LEU A 20 9.65 -9.72 -2.59
C LEU A 20 9.85 -8.51 -1.66
N LYS A 21 11.07 -7.96 -1.58
CA LYS A 21 11.38 -6.75 -0.80
C LYS A 21 10.75 -5.50 -1.43
N GLN A 22 10.74 -5.40 -2.75
CA GLN A 22 10.07 -4.33 -3.49
C GLN A 22 8.54 -4.42 -3.34
N TRP A 23 7.97 -5.62 -3.44
CA TRP A 23 6.54 -5.87 -3.28
C TRP A 23 6.04 -5.61 -1.84
N ARG A 24 6.88 -5.85 -0.83
CA ARG A 24 6.59 -5.48 0.57
C ARG A 24 6.40 -3.97 0.77
N VAL A 25 7.01 -3.12 -0.07
CA VAL A 25 6.79 -1.65 -0.03
C VAL A 25 5.44 -1.28 -0.63
N ILE A 26 4.93 -2.10 -1.55
CA ILE A 26 3.68 -1.85 -2.27
C ILE A 26 2.49 -2.32 -1.42
N MET A 27 2.56 -3.43 -0.69
CA MET A 27 1.45 -3.88 0.17
C MET A 27 1.41 -3.10 1.50
N PRO A 28 0.25 -2.54 1.91
CA PRO A 28 0.13 -1.95 3.24
C PRO A 28 0.28 -3.05 4.30
N GLY A 29 1.34 -2.98 5.10
CA GLY A 29 1.62 -3.99 6.13
C GLY A 29 0.66 -3.96 7.33
N LYS A 30 -0.10 -2.89 7.52
CA LYS A 30 -1.08 -2.72 8.61
C LYS A 30 -2.38 -2.10 8.10
N LYS A 31 -3.52 -2.69 8.48
CA LYS A 31 -4.85 -2.14 8.26
C LYS A 31 -5.17 -1.12 9.35
N HIS A 32 -5.15 0.17 9.00
CA HIS A 32 -5.42 1.28 9.91
C HIS A 32 -6.92 1.57 10.02
N VAL A 33 -7.64 1.40 8.92
CA VAL A 33 -9.08 1.66 8.82
C VAL A 33 -9.80 0.39 8.39
N ARG A 34 -10.93 0.06 9.03
CA ARG A 34 -11.73 -1.14 8.68
C ARG A 34 -12.65 -0.84 7.50
N GLY A 35 -12.82 -1.84 6.62
CA GLY A 35 -13.76 -1.75 5.49
C GLY A 35 -13.28 -0.93 4.29
N VAL A 36 -11.98 -0.60 4.25
CA VAL A 36 -11.34 0.09 3.12
C VAL A 36 -10.26 -0.82 2.52
N GLY A 37 -10.10 -0.77 1.20
CA GLY A 37 -9.16 -1.59 0.43
C GLY A 37 -7.72 -1.09 0.50
N ASP A 38 -6.80 -1.82 -0.13
CA ASP A 38 -5.35 -1.58 -0.02
C ASP A 38 -4.92 -0.19 -0.50
N LYS A 39 -5.60 0.36 -1.51
CA LYS A 39 -5.35 1.71 -2.03
C LYS A 39 -5.61 2.78 -0.95
N GLU A 40 -6.66 2.59 -0.18
CA GLU A 40 -7.10 3.53 0.85
C GLU A 40 -6.20 3.44 2.09
N GLN A 41 -5.68 2.25 2.40
CA GLN A 41 -4.65 2.08 3.43
C GLN A 41 -3.36 2.83 3.07
N ARG A 42 -2.93 2.81 1.81
CA ARG A 42 -1.76 3.61 1.36
C ARG A 42 -2.03 5.10 1.44
N GLN A 43 -3.23 5.55 1.06
CA GLN A 43 -3.62 6.95 1.23
C GLN A 43 -3.57 7.40 2.69
N TYR A 44 -4.02 6.56 3.61
CA TYR A 44 -3.94 6.85 5.05
C TYR A 44 -2.50 7.16 5.46
N GLU A 45 -1.54 6.30 5.10
CA GLU A 45 -0.13 6.48 5.45
C GLU A 45 0.44 7.78 4.85
N HIS A 46 0.15 8.07 3.59
CA HIS A 46 0.60 9.31 2.96
C HIS A 46 0.03 10.57 3.62
N ILE A 47 -1.26 10.56 4.00
CA ILE A 47 -1.88 11.71 4.67
C ILE A 47 -1.32 11.86 6.08
N LYS A 48 -1.09 10.74 6.79
CA LYS A 48 -0.48 10.73 8.11
C LYS A 48 0.93 11.32 8.06
N GLU A 49 1.79 10.84 7.16
CA GLU A 49 3.15 11.36 6.98
C GLU A 49 3.14 12.84 6.61
N ALA A 50 2.26 13.26 5.68
CA ALA A 50 2.14 14.67 5.30
C ALA A 50 1.69 15.55 6.49
N ALA A 51 0.71 15.09 7.27
CA ALA A 51 0.23 15.79 8.45
C ALA A 51 1.31 15.88 9.54
N GLN A 52 2.09 14.82 9.75
CA GLN A 52 3.21 14.81 10.69
C GLN A 52 4.33 15.76 10.23
N LYS A 53 4.73 15.68 8.96
CA LYS A 53 5.75 16.55 8.39
C LYS A 53 5.37 18.03 8.45
N SER A 54 4.08 18.34 8.29
CA SER A 54 3.57 19.71 8.41
C SER A 54 3.59 20.26 9.84
N GLY A 55 3.70 19.39 10.86
CA GLY A 55 3.63 19.75 12.28
C GLY A 55 2.28 20.31 12.75
N ARG A 56 1.32 20.54 11.85
CA ARG A 56 0.08 21.29 12.12
C ARG A 56 -0.87 20.60 13.11
N TYR A 57 -0.87 19.27 13.12
CA TYR A 57 -1.91 18.48 13.78
C TYR A 57 -1.39 17.63 14.96
N GLY A 58 -0.07 17.51 15.13
CA GLY A 58 0.55 16.74 16.22
C GLY A 58 -0.08 15.36 16.39
N LYS A 59 -0.66 15.12 17.58
CA LYS A 59 -1.35 13.86 17.94
C LYS A 59 -2.58 13.54 17.08
N ARG A 60 -3.19 14.54 16.42
CA ARG A 60 -4.38 14.37 15.58
C ARG A 60 -4.08 13.91 14.15
N ALA A 61 -2.80 13.78 13.76
CA ALA A 61 -2.43 13.38 12.41
C ALA A 61 -3.10 12.05 11.98
N GLU A 62 -3.22 11.09 12.91
CA GLU A 62 -3.87 9.81 12.67
C GLU A 62 -5.39 9.94 12.46
N GLU A 63 -6.04 10.82 13.23
CA GLU A 63 -7.47 11.09 13.12
C GLU A 63 -7.80 11.80 11.79
N VAL A 64 -6.98 12.78 11.41
CA VAL A 64 -7.11 13.52 10.13
C VAL A 64 -6.95 12.57 8.95
N ALA A 65 -5.97 11.67 9.00
CA ALA A 65 -5.78 10.65 7.98
C ALA A 65 -6.98 9.71 7.88
N ALA A 66 -7.46 9.17 9.00
CA ALA A 66 -8.62 8.28 9.03
C ALA A 66 -9.89 8.96 8.50
N ARG A 67 -10.17 10.19 8.95
CA ARG A 67 -11.35 10.96 8.51
C ARG A 67 -11.31 11.26 7.02
N THR A 68 -10.16 11.65 6.49
CA THR A 68 -9.99 11.95 5.07
C THR A 68 -10.27 10.73 4.22
N VAL A 69 -9.69 9.58 4.59
CA VAL A 69 -9.89 8.33 3.86
C VAL A 69 -11.34 7.86 3.93
N LEU A 70 -11.96 7.88 5.11
CA LEU A 70 -13.37 7.49 5.28
C LEU A 70 -14.33 8.41 4.51
N LYS A 71 -14.04 9.71 4.45
CA LYS A 71 -14.81 10.66 3.64
C LYS A 71 -14.72 10.29 2.16
N GLN A 72 -13.50 10.13 1.63
CA GLN A 72 -13.29 9.78 0.22
C GLN A 72 -13.89 8.42 -0.15
N HIS A 73 -13.81 7.45 0.76
CA HIS A 73 -14.40 6.12 0.58
C HIS A 73 -15.93 6.21 0.44
N LYS A 74 -16.59 6.98 1.31
CA LYS A 74 -18.04 7.23 1.24
C LYS A 74 -18.45 7.97 -0.03
N GLU A 75 -17.72 9.03 -0.39
CA GLU A 75 -18.02 9.84 -1.59
C GLU A 75 -17.92 9.04 -2.89
N LYS A 76 -16.94 8.12 -2.98
CA LYS A 76 -16.77 7.28 -4.17
C LYS A 76 -17.78 6.14 -4.28
N GLY A 77 -18.57 5.88 -3.24
CA GLY A 77 -19.58 4.82 -3.26
C GLY A 77 -19.01 3.43 -3.49
N HIS A 78 -17.72 3.20 -3.18
CA HIS A 78 -17.13 1.86 -3.30
C HIS A 78 -17.85 0.93 -2.32
N LYS A 79 -18.44 -0.16 -2.85
CA LYS A 79 -18.87 -1.28 -2.01
C LYS A 79 -17.62 -1.85 -1.34
N LYS A 80 -17.73 -2.25 -0.07
CA LYS A 80 -16.63 -2.91 0.66
C LYS A 80 -16.08 -4.05 -0.20
N ASP A 81 -14.84 -3.94 -0.67
CA ASP A 81 -14.12 -5.08 -1.22
C ASP A 81 -13.97 -6.09 -0.06
N HIS A 82 -14.64 -7.24 -0.20
CA HIS A 82 -14.79 -8.27 0.83
C HIS A 82 -13.82 -9.43 0.59
#